data_AF-A0A2E0XPG5-F1
#
_entry.id   AF-A0A2E0XPG5-F1
#
_cell.length_a   1.000
_cell.length_b   1.000
_cell.length_c   1.000
_cell.angle_alpha   90.00
_cell.angle_beta   90.00
_cell.angle_gamma   90.00
#
_symmetry.space_group_name_H-M   'P 1'
#
loop_
_entity.id
_entity.type
_entity.pdbx_description
1 polymer ?
#
loop_
_entity_poly.entity_id
_entity_poly.type
_entity_poly.pdbx_seq_one_letter_code
_entity_poly.pdbx_strand_id
1 'polypeptide(L)'
;MVVEKGATWKRDGEYSLLFYEKRRPVIQAQDLPDDCDDEAVGDEIPRNIWTHLAGTWDSKVFKLYINGELNVELECPGKLLKSQESLYIGSRGGGLRFLKGSIDDLRIYNYALGAKQIRLDMENKLSISRQGKVTTVWGRLKKRR
;
A
#
# COMPACT_ATOMS: atom_id res chain seq x y z
N MET A 1 0.14 -8.90 5.25
CA MET A 1 1.04 -7.86 4.71
C MET A 1 0.79 -7.71 3.22
N VAL A 2 0.63 -6.49 2.70
CA VAL A 2 0.55 -6.26 1.24
C VAL A 2 1.87 -5.67 0.76
N VAL A 3 2.28 -4.53 1.31
CA VAL A 3 3.54 -3.84 1.00
C VAL A 3 4.15 -3.28 2.27
N GLU A 4 5.47 -3.39 2.41
CA GLU A 4 6.24 -2.77 3.49
C GLU A 4 7.55 -2.21 2.93
N LYS A 5 7.87 -0.96 3.26
CA LYS A 5 9.18 -0.37 3.02
C LYS A 5 9.97 -0.43 4.32
N GLY A 6 11.14 -1.07 4.33
CA GLY A 6 11.94 -1.17 5.54
C GLY A 6 12.17 -2.60 6.00
N ALA A 7 13.19 -2.79 6.83
CA ALA A 7 13.39 -4.02 7.57
C ALA A 7 12.64 -3.93 8.91
N THR A 8 12.12 -5.05 9.39
CA THR A 8 11.36 -5.11 10.65
C THR A 8 12.05 -4.31 11.76
N TRP A 9 11.30 -3.39 12.39
CA TRP A 9 11.72 -2.61 13.57
C TRP A 9 12.72 -1.49 13.30
N LYS A 10 12.89 -1.04 12.04
CA LYS A 10 13.54 0.25 11.74
C LYS A 10 12.49 1.35 11.70
N ARG A 11 12.75 2.47 12.38
CA ARG A 11 11.81 3.61 12.39
C ARG A 11 11.92 4.47 11.14
N ASP A 12 13.13 4.75 10.69
CA ASP A 12 13.35 5.77 9.67
C ASP A 12 12.90 5.33 8.26
N GLY A 13 11.91 6.03 7.72
CA GLY A 13 11.40 5.84 6.36
C GLY A 13 10.64 4.53 6.16
N GLU A 14 10.15 3.90 7.24
CA GLU A 14 9.26 2.75 7.17
C GLU A 14 7.81 3.20 6.95
N TYR A 15 7.18 2.63 5.93
CA TYR A 15 5.75 2.75 5.67
C TYR A 15 5.20 1.42 5.18
N SER A 16 3.94 1.15 5.47
CA SER A 16 3.31 -0.09 5.05
C SER A 16 1.82 0.07 4.75
N LEU A 17 1.34 -0.82 3.88
CA LEU A 17 -0.07 -1.18 3.75
C LEU A 17 -0.18 -2.65 4.13
N LEU A 18 -0.74 -2.93 5.30
CA LEU A 18 -0.75 -4.24 5.90
C LEU A 18 -2.15 -4.66 6.35
N PHE A 19 -2.24 -5.84 6.96
CA PHE A 19 -3.48 -6.32 7.57
C PHE A 19 -3.24 -6.57 9.05
N TYR A 20 -4.11 -6.03 9.90
CA TYR A 20 -4.24 -6.38 11.31
C TYR A 20 -5.28 -7.48 11.52
N GLU A 21 -5.64 -7.70 12.79
CA GLU A 21 -6.65 -8.67 13.19
C GLU A 21 -7.88 -8.62 12.29
N LYS A 22 -8.45 -9.79 12.03
CA LYS A 22 -9.65 -9.95 11.20
C LYS A 22 -9.52 -9.39 9.77
N ARG A 23 -8.32 -9.34 9.19
CA ARG A 23 -8.10 -8.88 7.79
C ARG A 23 -8.48 -7.40 7.59
N ARG A 24 -8.33 -6.58 8.63
CA ARG A 24 -8.53 -5.14 8.52
C ARG A 24 -7.30 -4.48 7.90
N PRO A 25 -7.40 -3.77 6.77
CA PRO A 25 -6.28 -3.12 6.13
C PRO A 25 -5.85 -1.89 6.93
N VAL A 26 -4.55 -1.64 7.01
CA VAL A 26 -3.98 -0.48 7.74
C VAL A 26 -2.88 0.15 6.92
N ILE A 27 -2.93 1.48 6.85
CA ILE A 27 -1.81 2.30 6.38
C ILE A 27 -1.12 2.93 7.59
N GLN A 28 0.20 2.82 7.65
CA GLN A 28 0.98 3.43 8.72
C GLN A 28 2.36 3.83 8.21
N ALA A 29 3.00 4.73 8.94
CA ALA A 29 4.39 5.08 8.74
C ALA A 29 5.05 5.47 10.06
N GLN A 30 6.23 4.91 10.30
CA GLN A 30 6.94 4.98 11.59
C GLN A 30 7.63 6.34 11.83
N ASP A 31 7.71 7.19 10.80
CA ASP A 31 8.21 8.56 10.93
C ASP A 31 7.16 9.56 11.46
N LEU A 32 5.89 9.13 11.53
CA LEU A 32 4.78 9.98 11.94
C LEU A 32 4.55 9.89 13.45
N PRO A 33 3.75 10.81 14.03
CA PRO A 33 3.38 10.75 15.44
C PRO A 33 2.87 9.35 15.86
N ASP A 34 3.14 8.96 17.12
CA ASP A 34 2.80 7.61 17.62
C ASP A 34 1.29 7.32 17.55
N ASP A 35 0.44 8.34 17.64
CA ASP A 35 -1.03 8.28 17.47
C ASP A 35 -1.49 8.05 16.01
N CYS A 36 -0.53 7.88 15.09
CA CYS A 36 -0.78 7.45 13.73
C CYS A 36 -0.36 6.01 13.46
N ASP A 37 0.43 5.39 14.35
CA ASP A 37 0.86 4.01 14.17
C ASP A 37 -0.31 3.07 14.47
N ASP A 38 -0.60 2.18 13.53
CA ASP A 38 -1.71 1.23 13.63
C ASP A 38 -3.13 1.83 13.80
N GLU A 39 -3.33 3.14 13.64
CA GLU A 39 -4.62 3.81 13.89
C GLU A 39 -5.48 4.03 12.63
N ALA A 40 -4.87 4.16 11.45
CA ALA A 40 -5.62 4.32 10.19
C ALA A 40 -6.14 2.96 9.67
N VAL A 41 -7.09 2.38 10.41
CA VAL A 41 -7.57 0.99 10.26
C VAL A 41 -8.92 0.88 9.59
N GLY A 42 -8.93 0.28 8.40
CA GLY A 42 -10.16 0.06 7.65
C GLY A 42 -11.04 -1.07 8.16
N ASP A 43 -12.17 -1.23 7.48
CA ASP A 43 -13.12 -2.30 7.72
C ASP A 43 -12.56 -3.69 7.34
N GLU A 44 -13.12 -4.73 7.94
CA GLU A 44 -12.77 -6.11 7.62
C GLU A 44 -13.15 -6.44 6.17
N ILE A 45 -12.18 -6.93 5.39
CA ILE A 45 -12.42 -7.31 4.00
C ILE A 45 -12.90 -8.76 3.89
N PRO A 46 -13.73 -9.12 2.90
CA PRO A 46 -14.21 -10.49 2.69
C PRO A 46 -13.08 -11.47 2.32
N ARG A 47 -13.34 -12.76 2.54
CA ARG A 47 -12.37 -13.84 2.32
C ARG A 47 -12.54 -14.35 0.89
N ASN A 48 -11.45 -14.63 0.20
CA ASN A 48 -11.47 -15.18 -1.17
C ASN A 48 -12.22 -14.30 -2.19
N ILE A 49 -12.29 -12.99 -1.95
CA ILE A 49 -12.87 -12.01 -2.87
C ILE A 49 -11.80 -10.96 -3.17
N TRP A 50 -11.62 -10.66 -4.46
CA TRP A 50 -10.76 -9.56 -4.88
C TRP A 50 -11.25 -8.25 -4.27
N THR A 51 -10.37 -7.61 -3.52
CA THR A 51 -10.63 -6.32 -2.87
C THR A 51 -9.55 -5.35 -3.30
N HIS A 52 -9.95 -4.21 -3.85
CA HIS A 52 -9.00 -3.14 -4.15
C HIS A 52 -8.71 -2.35 -2.88
N LEU A 53 -7.43 -2.15 -2.57
CA LEU A 53 -6.96 -1.39 -1.43
C LEU A 53 -6.05 -0.28 -1.91
N ALA A 54 -6.26 0.94 -1.42
CA ALA A 54 -5.35 2.04 -1.65
C ALA A 54 -5.18 2.88 -0.38
N GLY A 55 -3.94 3.26 -0.09
CA GLY A 55 -3.61 4.20 0.97
C GLY A 55 -2.92 5.43 0.38
N THR A 56 -3.28 6.61 0.86
CA THR A 56 -2.66 7.88 0.44
C THR A 56 -2.28 8.72 1.65
N TRP A 57 -1.21 9.49 1.52
CA TRP A 57 -0.80 10.47 2.52
C TRP A 57 -0.31 11.74 1.84
N ASP A 58 -0.88 12.88 2.22
CA ASP A 58 -0.64 14.20 1.60
C ASP A 58 0.23 15.13 2.46
N SER A 59 1.02 14.56 3.38
CA SER A 59 1.77 15.25 4.43
C SER A 59 0.95 15.70 5.64
N LYS A 60 -0.37 15.54 5.61
CA LYS A 60 -1.27 15.93 6.70
C LYS A 60 -2.23 14.82 7.11
N VAL A 61 -2.74 14.05 6.16
CA VAL A 61 -3.86 13.15 6.39
C VAL A 61 -3.58 11.80 5.71
N PHE A 62 -3.74 10.71 6.46
CA PHE A 62 -3.89 9.38 5.90
C PHE A 62 -5.30 9.17 5.39
N LYS A 63 -5.42 8.60 4.20
CA LYS A 63 -6.68 8.09 3.69
C LYS A 63 -6.53 6.65 3.25
N LEU A 64 -7.48 5.82 3.64
CA LEU A 64 -7.56 4.42 3.22
C LEU A 64 -8.84 4.23 2.43
N TYR A 65 -8.73 3.58 1.29
CA TYR A 65 -9.83 3.30 0.38
C TYR A 65 -9.99 1.79 0.21
N ILE A 66 -11.24 1.34 0.22
CA ILE A 66 -11.63 -0.05 -0.03
C ILE A 66 -12.59 -0.04 -1.22
N ASN A 67 -12.26 -0.78 -2.29
CA ASN A 67 -13.05 -0.84 -3.52
C ASN A 67 -13.38 0.54 -4.11
N GLY A 68 -12.43 1.47 -4.03
CA GLY A 68 -12.54 2.81 -4.62
C GLY A 68 -13.25 3.84 -3.73
N GLU A 69 -13.85 3.41 -2.63
CA GLU A 69 -14.54 4.27 -1.68
C GLU A 69 -13.66 4.59 -0.47
N LEU A 70 -13.75 5.83 0.03
CA LEU A 70 -13.04 6.26 1.23
C LEU A 70 -13.60 5.50 2.43
N ASN A 71 -12.72 4.88 3.21
CA ASN A 71 -13.08 4.09 4.38
C ASN A 71 -12.55 4.70 5.68
N VAL A 72 -11.33 5.25 5.65
CA VAL A 72 -10.70 5.91 6.80
C VAL A 72 -10.06 7.21 6.38
N GLU A 73 -10.18 8.22 7.23
CA GLU A 73 -9.45 9.48 7.17
C GLU A 73 -8.89 9.79 8.56
N LEU A 74 -7.58 9.98 8.67
CA LEU A 74 -6.89 10.22 9.95
C LEU A 74 -5.88 11.36 9.78
N GLU A 75 -5.98 12.39 10.63
CA GLU A 75 -5.00 13.48 10.67
C GLU A 75 -3.68 12.97 11.24
N CYS A 76 -2.66 12.96 10.39
CA CYS A 76 -1.32 12.47 10.66
C CYS A 76 -0.28 13.41 10.03
N PRO A 77 -0.14 14.63 10.55
CA PRO A 77 0.83 15.59 10.03
C PRO A 77 2.24 15.15 10.36
N GLY A 78 3.15 15.32 9.39
CA GLY A 78 4.55 14.97 9.63
C GLY A 78 5.37 14.95 8.35
N LYS A 79 6.51 14.26 8.44
CA LYS A 79 7.46 14.14 7.33
C LYS A 79 7.97 12.71 7.26
N LEU A 80 7.69 12.04 6.14
CA LEU A 80 8.30 10.76 5.84
C LEU A 80 9.78 10.95 5.45
N LEU A 81 10.64 10.17 6.08
CA LEU A 81 12.06 10.14 5.79
C LEU A 81 12.32 9.23 4.58
N LYS A 82 13.39 9.53 3.84
CA LYS A 82 13.83 8.67 2.75
C LYS A 82 14.61 7.50 3.33
N SER A 83 14.23 6.28 2.95
CA SER A 83 14.93 5.06 3.35
C SER A 83 15.55 4.37 2.13
N GLN A 84 16.79 3.88 2.28
CA GLN A 84 17.48 3.05 1.27
C GLN A 84 17.13 1.55 1.38
N GLU A 85 16.30 1.18 2.36
CA GLU A 85 15.90 -0.22 2.57
C GLU A 85 15.09 -0.77 1.39
N SER A 86 14.98 -2.09 1.33
CA SER A 86 14.14 -2.75 0.34
C SER A 86 12.65 -2.48 0.56
N LEU A 87 11.89 -2.55 -0.53
CA LEU A 87 10.44 -2.65 -0.52
C LEU A 87 10.07 -4.13 -0.62
N TYR A 88 9.32 -4.63 0.35
CA TYR A 88 8.85 -6.00 0.40
C TYR A 88 7.37 -6.05 0.00
N ILE A 89 7.02 -7.04 -0.81
CA ILE A 89 5.64 -7.30 -1.25
C ILE A 89 5.24 -8.64 -0.68
N GLY A 90 4.10 -8.69 0.01
CA GLY A 90 3.56 -9.92 0.58
C GLY A 90 4.32 -10.48 1.78
N SER A 91 5.25 -9.74 2.38
CA SER A 91 5.95 -10.15 3.61
C SER A 91 6.42 -8.94 4.42
N ARG A 92 6.59 -9.14 5.73
CA ARG A 92 7.19 -8.19 6.67
C ARG A 92 8.70 -8.41 6.70
N GLY A 93 9.48 -7.38 6.37
CA GLY A 93 10.93 -7.38 6.33
C GLY A 93 11.55 -8.47 5.46
N GLY A 94 10.80 -9.02 4.49
CA GLY A 94 11.26 -10.11 3.63
C GLY A 94 11.24 -11.51 4.24
N GLY A 95 11.01 -11.66 5.56
CA GLY A 95 11.20 -12.93 6.26
C GLY A 95 10.03 -13.37 7.15
N LEU A 96 9.06 -12.50 7.41
CA LEU A 96 7.99 -12.76 8.38
C LEU A 96 6.60 -12.42 7.80
N ARG A 97 5.54 -12.92 8.45
CA ARG A 97 4.13 -12.55 8.18
C ARG A 97 3.76 -12.58 6.69
N PHE A 98 4.14 -13.65 6.00
CA PHE A 98 3.85 -13.86 4.59
C PHE A 98 2.34 -13.79 4.31
N LEU A 99 1.99 -13.12 3.21
CA LEU A 99 0.63 -13.07 2.71
C LEU A 99 0.17 -14.48 2.33
N LYS A 100 -1.04 -14.83 2.77
CA LYS A 100 -1.76 -16.02 2.33
C LYS A 100 -2.87 -15.57 1.38
N GLY A 101 -2.53 -15.37 0.11
CA GLY A 101 -3.44 -14.85 -0.91
C GLY A 101 -2.70 -14.44 -2.18
N SER A 102 -3.39 -13.69 -3.03
CA SER A 102 -2.85 -13.16 -4.28
C SER A 102 -2.81 -11.64 -4.24
N ILE A 103 -1.79 -11.06 -4.87
CA ILE A 103 -1.69 -9.63 -5.16
C ILE A 103 -1.68 -9.49 -6.67
N ASP A 104 -2.40 -8.49 -7.17
CA ASP A 104 -2.36 -8.06 -8.56
C ASP A 104 -2.38 -6.53 -8.62
N ASP A 105 -1.98 -5.95 -9.75
CA ASP A 105 -2.13 -4.51 -10.04
C ASP A 105 -1.45 -3.55 -9.05
N LEU A 106 -0.32 -3.93 -8.47
CA LEU A 106 0.41 -3.10 -7.51
C LEU A 106 0.96 -1.82 -8.16
N ARG A 107 0.67 -0.68 -7.53
CA ARG A 107 1.15 0.66 -7.90
C ARG A 107 1.65 1.43 -6.69
N ILE A 108 2.67 2.26 -6.89
CA ILE A 108 3.21 3.17 -5.88
C ILE A 108 3.45 4.52 -6.54
N TYR A 109 3.00 5.58 -5.88
CA TYR A 109 3.08 6.96 -6.34
C TYR A 109 3.93 7.80 -5.37
N ASN A 110 4.57 8.83 -5.90
CA ASN A 110 5.30 9.83 -5.12
C ASN A 110 4.44 11.07 -4.80
N TYR A 111 3.12 10.96 -4.93
CA TYR A 111 2.13 11.99 -4.62
C TYR A 111 0.83 11.31 -4.16
N ALA A 112 0.03 12.03 -3.37
CA ALA A 112 -1.28 11.56 -2.94
C ALA A 112 -2.28 11.60 -4.11
N LEU A 113 -2.94 10.47 -4.37
CA LEU A 113 -4.03 10.41 -5.34
C LEU A 113 -5.33 10.90 -4.70
N GLY A 114 -6.14 11.61 -5.48
CA GLY A 114 -7.52 11.95 -5.09
C GLY A 114 -8.48 10.78 -5.33
N ALA A 115 -9.65 10.81 -4.69
CA ALA A 115 -10.66 9.74 -4.77
C ALA A 115 -11.03 9.34 -6.23
N LYS A 116 -11.13 10.32 -7.14
CA LYS A 116 -11.40 10.03 -8.56
C LYS A 116 -10.27 9.23 -9.22
N GLN A 117 -9.01 9.55 -8.91
CA GLN A 117 -7.86 8.82 -9.44
C GLN A 117 -7.81 7.40 -8.86
N ILE A 118 -8.14 7.23 -7.58
CA ILE A 118 -8.24 5.91 -6.95
C ILE A 118 -9.29 5.04 -7.64
N ARG A 119 -10.48 5.57 -7.94
CA ARG A 119 -11.51 4.83 -8.69
C ARG A 119 -11.03 4.46 -10.11
N LEU A 120 -10.39 5.41 -10.80
CA LEU A 120 -9.83 5.15 -12.13
C LEU A 120 -8.73 4.07 -12.12
N ASP A 121 -7.85 4.07 -11.11
CA ASP A 121 -6.79 3.07 -10.98
C ASP A 121 -7.35 1.67 -10.69
N MET A 122 -8.42 1.59 -9.89
CA MET A 122 -9.15 0.35 -9.62
C MET A 122 -9.77 -0.24 -10.89
N GLU A 123 -10.35 0.61 -11.74
CA GLU A 123 -10.98 0.20 -13.00
C GLU A 123 -9.94 -0.15 -14.08
N ASN A 124 -8.84 0.61 -14.15
CA ASN A 124 -7.80 0.42 -15.15
C ASN A 124 -6.79 -0.63 -14.70
N LYS A 125 -7.14 -1.90 -14.81
CA LYS A 125 -6.21 -3.01 -14.55
C LYS A 125 -4.98 -2.95 -15.46
N LEU A 126 -3.80 -3.30 -14.96
CA LEU A 126 -2.58 -3.45 -15.75
C LEU A 126 -2.76 -4.64 -16.69
N SER A 127 -3.34 -4.38 -17.86
CA SER A 127 -3.53 -5.43 -18.85
C SER A 127 -2.17 -5.90 -19.40
N ILE A 128 -1.90 -7.19 -19.24
CA ILE A 128 -0.83 -7.86 -19.99
C ILE A 128 -1.44 -8.26 -21.34
N SER A 129 -1.15 -7.49 -22.40
CA SER A 129 -1.58 -7.89 -23.74
C SER A 129 -0.85 -9.18 -24.14
N ARG A 130 -1.59 -10.18 -24.63
CA ARG A 130 -1.08 -11.51 -25.00
C ARG A 130 -0.19 -11.51 -26.26
N GLN A 131 0.08 -10.36 -26.87
CA GLN A 131 0.77 -10.24 -28.16
C GLN A 131 2.29 -10.50 -28.11
N GLY A 132 2.84 -10.85 -26.95
CA GLY A 132 4.20 -11.36 -26.80
C GLY A 132 4.29 -12.40 -25.69
N LYS A 133 3.88 -13.64 -25.97
CA LYS A 133 4.14 -14.76 -25.06
C LYS A 133 5.64 -15.04 -25.01
N VAL A 134 6.30 -14.80 -23.87
CA VAL A 134 7.01 -15.80 -23.04
C VAL A 134 7.24 -15.17 -21.65
N THR A 135 6.94 -15.93 -20.61
CA THR A 135 7.24 -15.78 -19.17
C THR A 135 8.28 -14.72 -18.75
N THR A 136 7.90 -13.96 -17.71
CA THR A 136 8.65 -12.93 -16.94
C THR A 136 8.56 -11.50 -17.51
N VAL A 137 7.58 -10.72 -17.03
CA VAL A 137 7.58 -9.26 -17.19
C VAL A 137 7.59 -8.61 -15.81
N TRP A 138 8.73 -8.04 -15.44
CA TRP A 138 8.85 -7.11 -14.31
C TRP A 138 8.34 -5.73 -14.72
N GLY A 139 7.73 -5.03 -13.76
CA GLY A 139 6.94 -3.81 -13.95
C GLY A 139 7.67 -2.66 -14.66
N ARG A 140 6.86 -1.74 -15.23
CA ARG A 140 7.33 -0.54 -15.93
C ARG A 140 7.75 0.54 -14.93
N LEU A 141 9.00 0.52 -14.46
CA LEU A 141 9.59 1.61 -13.66
C LEU A 141 9.82 2.84 -14.54
N LYS A 142 8.90 3.82 -14.52
CA LYS A 142 9.16 5.15 -15.08
C LYS A 142 9.72 6.07 -13.99
N LYS A 143 11.02 6.35 -14.04
CA LYS A 143 11.64 7.44 -13.27
C LYS A 143 11.60 8.71 -14.13
N ARG A 144 10.79 9.71 -13.77
CA ARG A 144 10.94 11.06 -14.34
C ARG A 144 12.09 11.75 -13.60
N ARG A 145 13.07 12.27 -14.37
CA ARG A 145 14.13 13.15 -13.89
C ARG A 145 13.55 14.51 -13.52
#